data_AF-A0AAV7BDP2-F1
#
_entry.id   AF-A0AAV7BDP2-F1
#
_cell.length_a   1.000
_cell.length_b   1.000
_cell.length_c   1.000
_cell.angle_alpha   90.00
_cell.angle_beta   90.00
_cell.angle_gamma   90.00
#
_symmetry.space_group_name_H-M   'P 1'
#
loop_
_entity.id
_entity.type
_entity.pdbx_description
1 polymer ?
#
loop_
_entity_poly.entity_id
_entity_poly.type
_entity_poly.pdbx_seq_one_letter_code
_entity_poly.pdbx_strand_id
1 'polypeptide(L)'
;MDTQLGSEEDKVVLKRTIGYFSGVSFIITVILGSGIFISPGAVLLCSQLNVGVALVIWAACGIISMAGALCYAELGTTFPSSGGEYFYIKKGLGPIPAFIFLWTFIVFLRPAATTVQALMFAEYVIQPFFPGCPSPEAIKKATAIAVILTVGIINCLSAKWIILVQNIFTVLKMAALTAIVISGIVHLAMGNTSNFHGAFEGTVPNVSQIGEAFYQGMFAFGGWNVLNYVIEEIKNPSKNIPRSIITAMCAVIVFYLLVNISYLTVLTPKEIVSSAAVSVTWADRTIPSVAWIIPVSVAVSIFGSLNGGMFMLGRLNYAGSKEGHLPAIISMLHVHYLTPAPAMIISTIIASIFVIPSDLISLTNYFGFSSWLLVGLTCVSLVVLRYREPNLERPYKVFLPIAFGVIAVSIFLVLAPIIQSPKVQYLYALLFMFSSILVYIPFVHFKLHIPYFDKITCHLQLLLEVSPTDIFEDSKTD
;
A
#
# COMPACT_ATOMS: atom_id res chain seq x y z
N MET A 1 -45.50 41.10 3.36
CA MET A 1 -45.09 41.38 1.98
C MET A 1 -43.68 40.82 1.85
N ASP A 2 -43.63 39.69 1.15
CA ASP A 2 -42.49 38.97 0.60
C ASP A 2 -41.51 38.23 1.52
N THR A 3 -41.98 37.05 1.94
CA THR A 3 -41.24 35.78 1.96
C THR A 3 -40.35 35.55 0.74
N GLN A 4 -39.08 35.25 0.97
CA GLN A 4 -38.34 34.27 0.16
C GLN A 4 -37.66 33.26 1.09
N LEU A 5 -38.32 32.11 1.25
CA LEU A 5 -37.65 30.84 1.51
C LEU A 5 -36.82 30.51 0.26
N GLY A 6 -35.51 30.39 0.41
CA GLY A 6 -34.61 29.77 -0.56
C GLY A 6 -33.84 28.65 0.14
N SER A 7 -34.31 27.43 -0.05
CA SER A 7 -33.65 26.19 0.35
C SER A 7 -32.42 25.94 -0.53
N GLU A 8 -31.23 26.21 -0.01
CA GLU A 8 -30.04 25.44 -0.41
C GLU A 8 -29.87 24.34 0.62
N GLU A 9 -30.12 23.10 0.21
CA GLU A 9 -29.71 21.91 0.96
C GLU A 9 -28.23 22.06 1.34
N ASP A 10 -27.93 22.02 2.64
CA ASP A 10 -26.57 21.91 3.18
C ASP A 10 -25.94 20.62 2.65
N LYS A 11 -25.38 20.67 1.44
CA LYS A 11 -24.60 19.57 0.89
C LYS A 11 -23.41 19.37 1.81
N VAL A 12 -23.40 18.22 2.49
CA VAL A 12 -22.29 17.79 3.34
C VAL A 12 -21.09 17.47 2.43
N VAL A 13 -20.30 18.49 2.09
CA VAL A 13 -19.09 18.35 1.28
C VAL A 13 -17.87 18.21 2.19
N LEU A 14 -16.96 17.29 1.83
CA LEU A 14 -15.69 17.12 2.54
C LEU A 14 -14.89 18.44 2.55
N LYS A 15 -14.48 18.89 3.75
CA LYS A 15 -13.74 20.14 3.91
C LYS A 15 -12.30 19.99 3.42
N ARG A 16 -11.85 20.92 2.57
CA ARG A 16 -10.45 21.01 2.11
C ARG A 16 -9.52 21.50 3.22
N THR A 17 -8.94 20.57 3.96
CA THR A 17 -8.09 20.85 5.12
C THR A 17 -6.60 20.58 4.86
N ILE A 18 -6.27 19.66 3.95
CA ILE A 18 -4.90 19.15 3.74
C ILE A 18 -4.11 20.13 2.84
N GLY A 19 -3.10 20.78 3.41
CA GLY A 19 -2.16 21.64 2.68
C GLY A 19 -0.97 20.88 2.09
N TYR A 20 -0.05 21.60 1.44
CA TYR A 20 1.17 21.02 0.86
C TYR A 20 2.03 20.26 1.88
N PHE A 21 2.40 20.89 3.00
CA PHE A 21 3.24 20.23 4.03
C PHE A 21 2.56 19.02 4.65
N SER A 22 1.25 19.10 4.92
CA SER A 22 0.46 17.97 5.39
C SER A 22 0.44 16.85 4.35
N GLY A 23 0.30 17.16 3.06
CA GLY A 23 0.36 16.19 1.97
C GLY A 23 1.72 15.49 1.85
N VAL A 24 2.82 16.25 1.92
CA VAL A 24 4.19 15.70 1.93
C VAL A 24 4.38 14.77 3.13
N SER A 25 4.05 15.24 4.34
CA SER A 25 4.15 14.46 5.57
C SER A 25 3.32 13.19 5.50
N PHE A 26 2.12 13.27 4.92
CA PHE A 26 1.22 12.13 4.78
C PHE A 26 1.79 11.06 3.83
N ILE A 27 2.30 11.46 2.65
CA ILE A 27 2.97 10.51 1.73
C ILE A 27 4.18 9.87 2.41
N ILE A 28 5.06 10.68 3.00
CA ILE A 28 6.27 10.20 3.68
C ILE A 28 5.88 9.20 4.77
N THR A 29 4.88 9.52 5.59
CA THR A 29 4.41 8.65 6.67
C THR A 29 3.83 7.34 6.17
N VAL A 30 3.12 7.35 5.03
CA VAL A 30 2.52 6.13 4.48
C VAL A 30 3.59 5.23 3.85
N ILE A 31 4.54 5.81 3.12
CA ILE A 31 5.61 5.06 2.48
C ILE A 31 6.64 4.56 3.49
N LEU A 32 7.11 5.44 4.40
CA LEU A 32 8.02 5.08 5.50
C LEU A 32 7.28 4.18 6.49
N GLY A 33 7.24 2.90 6.17
CA GLY A 33 6.51 1.88 6.92
C GLY A 33 7.34 0.62 7.09
N SER A 34 6.65 -0.50 7.04
CA SER A 34 7.20 -1.82 7.30
C SER A 34 8.23 -2.30 6.27
N GLY A 35 8.14 -1.84 5.01
CA GLY A 35 8.93 -2.40 3.91
C GLY A 35 10.44 -2.19 4.04
N ILE A 36 10.91 -1.05 4.56
CA ILE A 36 12.35 -0.78 4.73
C ILE A 36 13.02 -1.71 5.75
N PHE A 37 12.24 -2.37 6.60
CA PHE A 37 12.75 -3.30 7.62
C PHE A 37 12.88 -4.74 7.13
N ILE A 38 12.37 -5.06 5.94
CA ILE A 38 12.42 -6.42 5.36
C ILE A 38 13.07 -6.47 3.98
N SER A 39 12.77 -5.48 3.14
CA SER A 39 13.23 -5.44 1.76
C SER A 39 14.75 -5.42 1.61
N PRO A 40 15.57 -4.85 2.53
CA PRO A 40 17.03 -4.88 2.38
C PRO A 40 17.59 -6.30 2.23
N GLY A 41 17.17 -7.24 3.08
CA GLY A 41 17.60 -8.63 3.01
C GLY A 41 17.16 -9.31 1.72
N ALA A 42 15.89 -9.15 1.35
CA ALA A 42 15.35 -9.77 0.14
C ALA A 42 15.96 -9.19 -1.16
N VAL A 43 16.12 -7.86 -1.25
CA VAL A 43 16.77 -7.20 -2.40
C VAL A 43 18.22 -7.65 -2.52
N LEU A 44 18.96 -7.75 -1.42
CA LEU A 44 20.36 -8.16 -1.44
C LEU A 44 20.53 -9.64 -1.81
N LEU A 45 19.62 -10.50 -1.34
CA LEU A 45 19.56 -11.91 -1.74
C LEU A 45 19.31 -12.06 -3.25
N CYS A 46 18.29 -11.37 -3.78
CA CYS A 46 17.99 -11.38 -5.21
C CYS A 46 19.11 -10.72 -6.03
N SER A 47 19.87 -9.80 -5.46
CA SER A 47 21.03 -9.17 -6.10
C SER A 47 22.31 -10.02 -6.04
N GLN A 48 22.23 -11.30 -5.63
CA GLN A 48 23.39 -12.19 -5.50
C GLN A 48 24.47 -11.63 -4.55
N LEU A 49 24.05 -10.94 -3.49
CA LEU A 49 24.92 -10.24 -2.53
C LEU A 49 25.78 -9.12 -3.15
N ASN A 50 25.53 -8.74 -4.41
CA ASN A 50 26.20 -7.61 -5.06
C ASN A 50 25.63 -6.29 -4.51
N VAL A 51 26.43 -5.63 -3.67
CA VAL A 51 26.04 -4.42 -2.92
C VAL A 51 25.74 -3.25 -3.87
N GLY A 52 26.58 -3.05 -4.89
CA GLY A 52 26.40 -1.99 -5.87
C GLY A 52 25.10 -2.16 -6.66
N VAL A 53 24.81 -3.38 -7.12
CA VAL A 53 23.55 -3.70 -7.81
C VAL A 53 22.35 -3.49 -6.88
N ALA A 54 22.40 -3.94 -5.62
CA ALA A 54 21.30 -3.75 -4.67
C ALA A 54 20.96 -2.26 -4.46
N LEU A 55 21.96 -1.40 -4.29
CA LEU A 55 21.75 0.06 -4.14
C LEU A 55 21.18 0.70 -5.41
N VAL A 56 21.64 0.27 -6.60
CA VAL A 56 21.07 0.72 -7.88
C VAL A 56 19.61 0.30 -8.00
N ILE A 57 19.25 -0.91 -7.58
CA ILE A 57 17.85 -1.37 -7.57
C ILE A 57 17.00 -0.51 -6.64
N TRP A 58 17.47 -0.19 -5.43
CA TRP A 58 16.77 0.73 -4.53
C TRP A 58 16.51 2.11 -5.15
N ALA A 59 17.54 2.70 -5.78
CA ALA A 59 17.40 3.97 -6.48
C ALA A 59 16.40 3.87 -7.65
N ALA A 60 16.49 2.81 -8.46
CA ALA A 60 15.61 2.56 -9.60
C ALA A 60 14.16 2.35 -9.16
N CYS A 61 13.90 1.56 -8.11
CA CYS A 61 12.57 1.37 -7.51
C CYS A 61 11.94 2.72 -7.14
N GLY A 62 12.72 3.58 -6.50
CA GLY A 62 12.30 4.91 -6.12
C GLY A 62 11.94 5.82 -7.30
N ILE A 63 12.80 5.89 -8.32
CA ILE A 63 12.59 6.70 -9.52
C ILE A 63 11.35 6.23 -10.29
N ILE A 64 11.21 4.92 -10.46
CA ILE A 64 10.05 4.32 -11.15
C ILE A 64 8.77 4.56 -10.35
N SER A 65 8.81 4.43 -9.01
CA SER A 65 7.66 4.74 -8.15
C SER A 65 7.26 6.21 -8.26
N MET A 66 8.23 7.12 -8.33
CA MET A 66 7.98 8.54 -8.56
C MET A 66 7.34 8.78 -9.93
N ALA A 67 7.84 8.13 -10.99
CA ALA A 67 7.24 8.19 -12.31
C ALA A 67 5.77 7.73 -12.33
N GLY A 68 5.46 6.61 -11.66
CA GLY A 68 4.08 6.13 -11.47
C GLY A 68 3.22 7.14 -10.71
N ALA A 69 3.75 7.70 -9.62
CA ALA A 69 3.05 8.70 -8.82
C ALA A 69 2.73 9.98 -9.60
N LEU A 70 3.62 10.42 -10.49
CA LEU A 70 3.35 11.56 -11.38
C LEU A 70 2.26 11.26 -12.40
N CYS A 71 2.19 10.04 -12.94
CA CYS A 71 1.08 9.62 -13.80
C CYS A 71 -0.25 9.71 -13.05
N TYR A 72 -0.27 9.29 -11.79
CA TYR A 72 -1.46 9.39 -10.94
C TYR A 72 -1.81 10.84 -10.58
N ALA A 73 -0.80 11.70 -10.38
CA ALA A 73 -1.03 13.11 -10.13
C ALA A 73 -1.80 13.78 -11.29
N GLU A 74 -1.52 13.40 -12.54
CA GLU A 74 -2.30 13.87 -13.68
C GLU A 74 -3.75 13.40 -13.61
N LEU A 75 -3.97 12.10 -13.39
CA LEU A 75 -5.32 11.54 -13.29
C LEU A 75 -6.12 12.16 -12.14
N GLY A 76 -5.53 12.28 -10.96
CA GLY A 76 -6.20 12.87 -9.80
C GLY A 76 -6.48 14.36 -9.97
N THR A 77 -5.55 15.14 -10.52
CA THR A 77 -5.81 16.57 -10.76
C THR A 77 -6.79 16.83 -11.88
N THR A 78 -6.93 15.90 -12.84
CA THR A 78 -7.94 15.96 -13.90
C THR A 78 -9.31 15.52 -13.38
N PHE A 79 -9.35 14.49 -12.54
CA PHE A 79 -10.56 13.93 -11.96
C PHE A 79 -10.47 13.91 -10.42
N PRO A 80 -10.80 15.03 -9.75
CA PRO A 80 -10.67 15.17 -8.31
C PRO A 80 -11.81 14.47 -7.56
N SER A 81 -11.87 13.15 -7.67
CA SER A 81 -12.81 12.28 -6.97
C SER A 81 -12.08 11.27 -6.09
N SER A 82 -12.61 11.01 -4.90
CA SER A 82 -12.01 10.09 -3.91
C SER A 82 -11.98 8.61 -4.32
N GLY A 83 -12.50 8.25 -5.50
CA GLY A 83 -12.52 6.88 -6.03
C GLY A 83 -11.17 6.33 -6.54
N GLY A 84 -10.12 7.14 -6.59
CA GLY A 84 -8.77 6.72 -6.95
C GLY A 84 -8.68 5.97 -8.30
N GLU A 85 -7.88 4.91 -8.34
CA GLU A 85 -7.62 4.11 -9.54
C GLU A 85 -8.88 3.47 -10.11
N TYR A 86 -9.79 3.03 -9.25
CA TYR A 86 -11.07 2.46 -9.70
C TYR A 86 -11.80 3.45 -10.60
N PHE A 87 -11.87 4.73 -10.18
CA PHE A 87 -12.49 5.78 -10.97
C PHE A 87 -11.72 6.06 -12.27
N TYR A 88 -10.39 6.13 -12.21
CA TYR A 88 -9.55 6.42 -13.39
C TYR A 88 -9.66 5.32 -14.44
N ILE A 89 -9.61 4.05 -14.02
CA ILE A 89 -9.77 2.89 -14.90
C ILE A 89 -11.19 2.87 -15.48
N LYS A 90 -12.21 3.17 -14.68
CA LYS A 90 -13.60 3.23 -15.16
C LYS A 90 -13.77 4.27 -16.27
N LYS A 91 -13.19 5.45 -16.12
CA LYS A 91 -13.24 6.52 -17.13
C LYS A 91 -12.43 6.18 -18.39
N GLY A 92 -11.24 5.62 -18.25
CA GLY A 92 -10.37 5.33 -19.39
C GLY A 92 -10.71 4.05 -20.16
N LEU A 93 -10.98 2.96 -19.43
CA LEU A 93 -11.10 1.60 -19.98
C LEU A 93 -12.47 0.95 -19.79
N GLY A 94 -13.39 1.63 -19.09
CA GLY A 94 -14.76 1.18 -18.89
C GLY A 94 -14.97 0.33 -17.63
N PRO A 95 -16.18 -0.21 -17.44
CA PRO A 95 -16.61 -0.76 -16.16
C PRO A 95 -16.01 -2.15 -15.85
N ILE A 96 -15.73 -2.99 -16.85
CA ILE A 96 -15.19 -4.33 -16.62
C ILE A 96 -13.76 -4.27 -16.03
N PRO A 97 -12.79 -3.54 -16.62
CA PRO A 97 -11.44 -3.44 -16.03
C PRO A 97 -11.45 -2.75 -14.66
N ALA A 98 -12.38 -1.80 -14.46
CA ALA A 98 -12.56 -1.15 -13.16
C ALA A 98 -13.06 -2.15 -12.09
N PHE A 99 -13.97 -3.05 -12.44
CA PHE A 99 -14.42 -4.10 -11.53
C PHE A 99 -13.31 -5.11 -11.22
N ILE A 100 -12.51 -5.52 -12.22
CA ILE A 100 -11.34 -6.38 -12.01
C ILE A 100 -10.37 -5.73 -11.00
N PHE A 101 -10.11 -4.43 -11.15
CA PHE A 101 -9.32 -3.67 -10.20
C PHE A 101 -9.94 -3.74 -8.79
N LEU A 102 -11.23 -3.39 -8.67
CA LEU A 102 -11.92 -3.32 -7.38
C LEU A 102 -11.91 -4.68 -6.66
N TRP A 103 -12.26 -5.76 -7.36
CA TRP A 103 -12.26 -7.12 -6.85
C TRP A 103 -10.86 -7.55 -6.38
N THR A 104 -9.86 -7.36 -7.24
CA THR A 104 -8.49 -7.77 -6.96
C THR A 104 -7.89 -6.96 -5.80
N PHE A 105 -8.21 -5.67 -5.74
CA PHE A 105 -7.71 -4.80 -4.69
C PHE A 105 -8.29 -5.17 -3.31
N ILE A 106 -9.61 -5.38 -3.24
CA ILE A 106 -10.32 -5.66 -1.99
C ILE A 106 -10.08 -7.08 -1.49
N VAL A 107 -10.18 -8.08 -2.37
CA VAL A 107 -10.14 -9.50 -1.97
C VAL A 107 -8.71 -10.03 -1.87
N PHE A 108 -7.77 -9.44 -2.62
CA PHE A 108 -6.39 -9.94 -2.68
C PHE A 108 -5.35 -8.93 -2.18
N LEU A 109 -5.15 -7.78 -2.86
CA LEU A 109 -4.01 -6.89 -2.57
C LEU A 109 -4.03 -6.32 -1.14
N ARG A 110 -5.19 -5.84 -0.67
CA ARG A 110 -5.30 -5.25 0.67
C ARG A 110 -5.15 -6.28 1.78
N PRO A 111 -5.84 -7.44 1.75
CA PRO A 111 -5.58 -8.53 2.69
C PRO A 111 -4.13 -9.01 2.65
N ALA A 112 -3.55 -9.23 1.47
CA ALA A 112 -2.16 -9.66 1.31
C ALA A 112 -1.17 -8.68 1.95
N ALA A 113 -1.31 -7.37 1.68
CA ALA A 113 -0.47 -6.35 2.30
C ALA A 113 -0.60 -6.36 3.84
N THR A 114 -1.83 -6.52 4.35
CA THR A 114 -2.12 -6.59 5.79
C THR A 114 -1.47 -7.84 6.41
N THR A 115 -1.56 -8.99 5.75
CA THR A 115 -0.92 -10.24 6.18
C THR A 115 0.60 -10.13 6.19
N VAL A 116 1.23 -9.59 5.14
CA VAL A 116 2.69 -9.37 5.09
C VAL A 116 3.13 -8.47 6.25
N GLN A 117 2.42 -7.37 6.49
CA GLN A 117 2.69 -6.47 7.60
C GLN A 117 2.51 -7.15 8.97
N ALA A 118 1.45 -7.94 9.16
CA ALA A 118 1.23 -8.65 10.42
C ALA A 118 2.29 -9.73 10.70
N LEU A 119 2.73 -10.46 9.67
CA LEU A 119 3.82 -11.42 9.79
C LEU A 119 5.14 -10.73 10.13
N MET A 120 5.42 -9.56 9.54
CA MET A 120 6.57 -8.75 9.93
C MET A 120 6.49 -8.26 11.37
N PHE A 121 5.32 -7.77 11.80
CA PHE A 121 5.11 -7.36 13.18
C PHE A 121 5.44 -8.52 14.13
N ALA A 122 4.93 -9.70 13.84
CA ALA A 122 5.20 -10.89 14.64
C ALA A 122 6.68 -11.26 14.65
N GLU A 123 7.37 -11.25 13.50
CA GLU A 123 8.81 -11.51 13.43
C GLU A 123 9.60 -10.54 14.31
N TYR A 124 9.33 -9.24 14.22
CA TYR A 124 10.04 -8.21 14.98
C TYR A 124 9.77 -8.24 16.49
N VAL A 125 8.56 -8.66 16.89
CA VAL A 125 8.20 -8.81 18.31
C VAL A 125 8.79 -10.09 18.89
N ILE A 126 8.83 -11.18 18.12
CA ILE A 126 9.23 -12.51 18.60
C ILE A 126 10.75 -12.71 18.53
N GLN A 127 11.42 -12.22 17.50
CA GLN A 127 12.85 -12.46 17.26
C GLN A 127 13.76 -12.14 18.45
N PRO A 128 13.54 -11.07 19.24
CA PRO A 128 14.33 -10.81 20.45
C PRO A 128 14.27 -11.91 21.51
N PHE A 129 13.20 -12.72 21.54
CA PHE A 129 13.05 -13.85 22.47
C PHE A 129 13.70 -15.15 21.96
N PHE A 130 14.15 -15.19 20.70
CA PHE A 130 14.81 -16.34 20.07
C PHE A 130 16.17 -15.94 19.45
N PRO A 131 17.11 -15.36 20.22
CA PRO A 131 18.37 -14.89 19.69
C PRO A 131 19.18 -16.06 19.09
N GLY A 132 19.63 -15.91 17.85
CA GLY A 132 20.45 -16.92 17.15
C GLY A 132 19.70 -18.15 16.66
N CYS A 133 18.37 -18.19 16.78
CA CYS A 133 17.52 -19.27 16.26
C CYS A 133 16.35 -18.71 15.45
N PRO A 134 15.81 -19.45 14.47
CA PRO A 134 14.60 -19.04 13.77
C PRO A 134 13.39 -19.08 14.72
N SER A 135 12.56 -18.04 14.65
CA SER A 135 11.33 -17.95 15.44
C SER A 135 10.34 -19.08 15.05
N PRO A 136 9.69 -19.76 16.03
CA PRO A 136 8.73 -20.83 15.71
C PRO A 136 7.55 -20.31 14.88
N GLU A 137 7.32 -20.94 13.73
CA GLU A 137 6.34 -20.46 12.74
C GLU A 137 4.91 -20.36 13.31
N ALA A 138 4.51 -21.31 14.17
CA ALA A 138 3.20 -21.32 14.79
C ALA A 138 2.98 -20.09 15.69
N ILE A 139 3.98 -19.70 16.49
CA ILE A 139 3.90 -18.52 17.38
C ILE A 139 3.84 -17.24 16.54
N LYS A 140 4.64 -17.19 15.46
CA LYS A 140 4.61 -16.07 14.51
C LYS A 140 3.25 -15.91 13.86
N LYS A 141 2.67 -16.98 13.32
CA LYS A 141 1.33 -16.96 12.70
C LYS A 141 0.23 -16.61 13.70
N ALA A 142 0.29 -17.15 14.92
CA ALA A 142 -0.67 -16.81 15.98
C ALA A 142 -0.58 -15.31 16.37
N THR A 143 0.63 -14.78 16.52
CA THR A 143 0.85 -13.36 16.84
C THR A 143 0.40 -12.44 15.70
N ALA A 144 0.63 -12.85 14.44
CA ALA A 144 0.15 -12.13 13.26
C ALA A 144 -1.39 -12.08 13.20
N ILE A 145 -2.07 -13.20 13.49
CA ILE A 145 -3.54 -13.22 13.58
C ILE A 145 -4.03 -12.34 14.72
N ALA A 146 -3.39 -12.42 15.89
CA ALA A 146 -3.77 -11.62 17.06
C ALA A 146 -3.67 -10.11 16.78
N VAL A 147 -2.60 -9.65 16.12
CA VAL A 147 -2.48 -8.23 15.76
C VAL A 147 -3.49 -7.81 14.69
N ILE A 148 -3.78 -8.65 13.69
CA ILE A 148 -4.82 -8.39 12.68
C ILE A 148 -6.19 -8.21 13.35
N LEU A 149 -6.57 -9.12 14.25
CA LEU A 149 -7.83 -9.05 14.99
C LEU A 149 -7.89 -7.80 15.87
N THR A 150 -6.80 -7.49 16.57
CA THR A 150 -6.71 -6.30 17.43
C THR A 150 -6.91 -5.03 16.63
N VAL A 151 -6.20 -4.87 15.51
CA VAL A 151 -6.34 -3.70 14.62
C VAL A 151 -7.75 -3.65 14.03
N GLY A 152 -8.29 -4.79 13.57
CA GLY A 152 -9.66 -4.88 13.05
C GLY A 152 -10.71 -4.41 14.06
N ILE A 153 -10.61 -4.86 15.31
CA ILE A 153 -11.51 -4.46 16.41
C ILE A 153 -11.39 -2.95 16.70
N ILE A 154 -10.16 -2.45 16.84
CA ILE A 154 -9.92 -1.01 17.09
C ILE A 154 -10.53 -0.15 15.97
N ASN A 155 -10.37 -0.59 14.72
CA ASN A 155 -10.90 0.11 13.56
C ASN A 155 -12.43 0.09 13.49
N CYS A 156 -13.08 -0.96 14.01
CA CYS A 156 -14.53 -1.00 14.13
C CYS A 156 -15.04 -0.07 15.25
N LEU A 157 -14.31 0.06 16.36
CA LEU A 157 -14.80 0.76 17.56
C LEU A 157 -14.59 2.28 17.55
N SER A 158 -13.53 2.81 16.94
CA SER A 158 -13.37 4.28 16.92
C SER A 158 -12.35 4.82 15.92
N ALA A 159 -12.84 5.64 14.99
CA ALA A 159 -11.99 6.42 14.09
C ALA A 159 -11.07 7.43 14.80
N LYS A 160 -11.42 7.91 16.00
CA LYS A 160 -10.63 8.91 16.73
C LYS A 160 -9.38 8.31 17.37
N TRP A 161 -9.51 7.14 17.98
CA TRP A 161 -8.38 6.40 18.56
C TRP A 161 -7.37 5.98 17.49
N ILE A 162 -7.85 5.61 16.29
CA ILE A 162 -7.02 5.30 15.12
C ILE A 162 -6.06 6.46 14.81
N ILE A 163 -6.58 7.68 14.69
CA ILE A 163 -5.79 8.86 14.31
C ILE A 163 -4.77 9.20 15.40
N LEU A 164 -5.17 9.13 16.68
CA LEU A 164 -4.27 9.42 17.79
C LEU A 164 -3.09 8.44 17.85
N VAL A 165 -3.38 7.14 17.80
CA VAL A 165 -2.37 6.08 17.83
C VAL A 165 -1.43 6.20 16.62
N GLN A 166 -1.99 6.47 15.43
CA GLN A 166 -1.21 6.68 14.21
C GLN A 166 -0.19 7.82 14.34
N ASN A 167 -0.61 8.96 14.90
CA ASN A 167 0.25 10.14 15.02
C ASN A 167 1.42 9.90 15.96
N ILE A 168 1.17 9.31 17.13
CA ILE A 168 2.22 8.97 18.11
C ILE A 168 3.24 8.01 17.48
N PHE A 169 2.75 6.96 16.83
CA PHE A 169 3.59 5.93 16.21
C PHE A 169 4.39 6.46 15.02
N THR A 170 3.84 7.44 14.32
CA THR A 170 4.56 8.13 13.25
C THR A 170 5.76 8.93 13.78
N VAL A 171 5.61 9.65 14.89
CA VAL A 171 6.74 10.39 15.48
C VAL A 171 7.84 9.41 15.93
N LEU A 172 7.46 8.34 16.61
CA LEU A 172 8.42 7.34 17.12
C LEU A 172 9.20 6.66 16.00
N LYS A 173 8.53 6.21 14.93
CA LYS A 173 9.21 5.56 13.80
C LYS A 173 10.16 6.49 13.07
N MET A 174 9.80 7.77 12.93
CA MET A 174 10.66 8.77 12.30
C MET A 174 11.94 9.01 13.11
N ALA A 175 11.83 9.03 14.44
CA ALA A 175 12.98 9.13 15.32
C ALA A 175 13.93 7.93 15.17
N ALA A 176 13.38 6.70 15.23
CA ALA A 176 14.17 5.47 15.11
C ALA A 176 14.91 5.38 13.76
N LEU A 177 14.23 5.65 12.65
CA LEU A 177 14.85 5.63 11.33
C LEU A 177 15.90 6.73 11.15
N THR A 178 15.66 7.93 11.71
CA THR A 178 16.64 9.03 11.68
C THR A 178 17.91 8.65 12.46
N ALA A 179 17.77 7.95 13.59
CA ALA A 179 18.92 7.44 14.34
C ALA A 179 19.76 6.45 13.53
N ILE A 180 19.11 5.53 12.79
CA ILE A 180 19.80 4.60 11.86
C ILE A 180 20.60 5.36 10.81
N VAL A 181 20.01 6.39 10.19
CA VAL A 181 20.68 7.21 9.17
C VAL A 181 21.87 7.97 9.75
N ILE A 182 21.70 8.67 10.86
CA ILE A 182 22.78 9.44 11.51
C ILE A 182 23.95 8.53 11.86
N SER A 183 23.66 7.37 12.44
CA SER A 183 24.68 6.39 12.79
C SER A 183 25.43 5.87 11.56
N GLY A 184 24.75 5.61 10.44
CA GLY A 184 25.39 5.21 9.19
C GLY A 184 26.36 6.27 8.67
N ILE A 185 25.97 7.54 8.73
CA ILE A 185 26.84 8.67 8.35
C ILE A 185 28.08 8.74 9.25
N VAL A 186 27.91 8.55 10.56
CA VAL A 186 29.02 8.53 11.53
C VAL A 186 29.98 7.36 11.23
N HIS A 187 29.47 6.16 10.98
CA HIS A 187 30.31 5.00 10.62
C HIS A 187 31.05 5.17 9.30
N LEU A 188 30.42 5.81 8.30
CA LEU A 188 31.11 6.20 7.07
C LEU A 188 32.24 7.19 7.34
N ALA A 189 32.00 8.22 8.17
CA ALA A 189 33.00 9.21 8.53
C ALA A 189 34.17 8.61 9.33
N MET A 190 33.93 7.51 10.06
CA MET A 190 34.96 6.73 10.76
C MET A 190 35.76 5.79 9.82
N GLY A 191 35.39 5.69 8.55
CA GLY A 191 36.11 4.88 7.55
C GLY A 191 35.62 3.44 7.41
N ASN A 192 34.44 3.07 7.94
CA ASN A 192 33.87 1.73 7.78
C ASN A 192 33.29 1.54 6.37
N THR A 193 34.16 1.46 5.36
CA THR A 193 33.78 1.32 3.95
C THR A 193 34.11 -0.04 3.34
N SER A 194 34.50 -1.03 4.15
CA SER A 194 34.93 -2.37 3.71
C SER A 194 33.97 -3.01 2.70
N ASN A 195 32.67 -2.96 2.97
CA ASN A 195 31.63 -3.55 2.11
C ASN A 195 31.37 -2.78 0.80
N PHE A 196 31.94 -1.59 0.62
CA PHE A 196 31.82 -0.79 -0.60
C PHE A 196 33.05 -0.91 -1.52
N HIS A 197 34.15 -1.51 -1.06
CA HIS A 197 35.28 -1.83 -1.93
C HIS A 197 34.89 -2.98 -2.87
N GLY A 198 35.08 -2.78 -4.18
CA GLY A 198 34.67 -3.77 -5.18
C GLY A 198 33.15 -4.01 -5.20
N ALA A 199 32.34 -3.01 -4.83
CA ALA A 199 30.88 -3.17 -4.64
C ALA A 199 30.14 -3.77 -5.85
N PHE A 200 30.70 -3.67 -7.06
CA PHE A 200 30.16 -4.21 -8.31
C PHE A 200 30.85 -5.48 -8.82
N GLU A 201 31.93 -5.95 -8.18
CA GLU A 201 32.76 -7.07 -8.65
C GLU A 201 32.12 -8.46 -8.44
N GLY A 202 30.94 -8.51 -7.79
CA GLY A 202 30.19 -9.74 -7.58
C GLY A 202 29.39 -10.22 -8.81
N THR A 203 28.87 -11.44 -8.72
CA THR A 203 27.99 -12.03 -9.75
C THR A 203 26.80 -11.12 -10.06
N VAL A 204 26.55 -10.89 -11.35
CA VAL A 204 25.39 -10.11 -11.79
C VAL A 204 24.15 -11.01 -11.75
N PRO A 205 23.04 -10.57 -11.12
CA PRO A 205 21.81 -11.35 -11.06
C PRO A 205 21.19 -11.54 -12.46
N ASN A 206 20.49 -12.65 -12.65
CA ASN A 206 19.72 -12.87 -13.87
C ASN A 206 18.48 -11.94 -13.93
N VAL A 207 17.84 -11.86 -15.09
CA VAL A 207 16.70 -10.94 -15.31
C VAL A 207 15.50 -11.26 -14.39
N SER A 208 15.26 -12.53 -14.06
CA SER A 208 14.20 -12.97 -13.15
C SER A 208 14.47 -12.47 -11.72
N GLN A 209 15.71 -12.65 -11.25
CA GLN A 209 16.18 -12.18 -9.95
C GLN A 209 16.13 -10.66 -9.84
N ILE A 210 16.46 -9.94 -10.92
CA ILE A 210 16.26 -8.49 -10.98
C ILE A 210 14.77 -8.15 -10.82
N GLY A 211 13.87 -8.84 -11.52
CA GLY A 211 12.42 -8.68 -11.38
C GLY A 211 11.93 -8.93 -9.95
N GLU A 212 12.38 -10.01 -9.31
CA GLU A 212 12.07 -10.31 -7.90
C GLU A 212 12.62 -9.24 -6.94
N ALA A 213 13.85 -8.77 -7.16
CA ALA A 213 14.42 -7.66 -6.38
C ALA A 213 13.60 -6.38 -6.53
N PHE A 214 13.10 -6.09 -7.73
CA PHE A 214 12.19 -4.97 -7.96
C PHE A 214 10.87 -5.15 -7.20
N TYR A 215 10.28 -6.34 -7.11
CA TYR A 215 9.09 -6.54 -6.28
C TYR A 215 9.34 -6.21 -4.80
N GLN A 216 10.47 -6.67 -4.27
CA GLN A 216 10.84 -6.43 -2.88
C GLN A 216 11.13 -4.94 -2.62
N GLY A 217 11.85 -4.27 -3.51
CA GLY A 217 12.13 -2.84 -3.41
C GLY A 217 10.87 -1.97 -3.60
N MET A 218 10.05 -2.26 -4.62
CA MET A 218 8.82 -1.51 -4.88
C MET A 218 7.79 -1.66 -3.76
N PHE A 219 7.74 -2.83 -3.09
CA PHE A 219 6.92 -3.01 -1.90
C PHE A 219 7.25 -1.99 -0.81
N ALA A 220 8.55 -1.69 -0.60
CA ALA A 220 8.97 -0.68 0.38
C ALA A 220 8.62 0.76 -0.02
N PHE A 221 8.51 1.04 -1.32
CA PHE A 221 8.04 2.33 -1.83
C PHE A 221 6.52 2.44 -1.96
N GLY A 222 5.76 1.39 -1.62
CA GLY A 222 4.30 1.37 -1.75
C GLY A 222 3.60 2.47 -0.95
N GLY A 223 2.50 3.01 -1.50
CA GLY A 223 1.65 3.99 -0.82
C GLY A 223 1.78 5.44 -1.33
N TRP A 224 2.59 5.68 -2.36
CA TRP A 224 2.70 6.99 -3.03
C TRP A 224 1.39 7.49 -3.66
N ASN A 225 0.44 6.59 -3.92
CA ASN A 225 -0.88 6.87 -4.48
C ASN A 225 -1.89 7.41 -3.45
N VAL A 226 -1.56 7.46 -2.16
CA VAL A 226 -2.50 7.77 -1.06
C VAL A 226 -3.24 9.10 -1.23
N LEU A 227 -2.60 10.14 -1.76
CA LEU A 227 -3.23 11.45 -1.93
C LEU A 227 -4.42 11.44 -2.89
N ASN A 228 -4.50 10.47 -3.80
CA ASN A 228 -5.61 10.36 -4.75
C ASN A 228 -6.93 9.95 -4.06
N TYR A 229 -6.86 9.28 -2.91
CA TYR A 229 -8.04 8.87 -2.14
C TYR A 229 -8.51 9.92 -1.11
N VAL A 230 -7.71 10.95 -0.88
CA VAL A 230 -8.04 12.10 0.00
C VAL A 230 -8.10 13.38 -0.81
N ILE A 231 -8.22 13.28 -2.15
CA ILE A 231 -8.05 14.42 -3.06
C ILE A 231 -9.06 15.53 -2.83
N GLU A 232 -10.29 15.17 -2.45
CA GLU A 232 -11.38 16.09 -2.14
C GLU A 232 -11.08 16.93 -0.88
N GLU A 233 -10.23 16.43 0.02
CA GLU A 233 -9.79 17.10 1.25
C GLU A 233 -8.53 17.97 1.02
N ILE A 234 -7.90 17.92 -0.16
CA ILE A 234 -6.67 18.67 -0.46
C ILE A 234 -6.99 20.11 -0.88
N LYS A 235 -6.30 21.07 -0.25
CA LYS A 235 -6.29 22.48 -0.68
C LYS A 235 -5.53 22.59 -2.00
N ASN A 236 -6.10 23.26 -3.00
CA ASN A 236 -5.47 23.50 -4.31
C ASN A 236 -4.82 22.23 -4.93
N PRO A 237 -5.60 21.17 -5.21
CA PRO A 237 -5.08 19.86 -5.60
C PRO A 237 -4.16 19.93 -6.83
N SER A 238 -4.50 20.75 -7.83
CA SER A 238 -3.73 20.96 -9.06
C SER A 238 -2.27 21.35 -8.84
N LYS A 239 -1.97 22.09 -7.76
CA LYS A 239 -0.60 22.52 -7.43
C LYS A 239 0.00 21.66 -6.33
N ASN A 240 -0.78 21.33 -5.31
CA ASN A 240 -0.26 20.71 -4.10
C ASN A 240 0.01 19.22 -4.28
N ILE A 241 -0.77 18.48 -5.07
CA ILE A 241 -0.53 17.05 -5.30
C ILE A 241 0.81 16.79 -5.99
N PRO A 242 1.09 17.33 -7.20
CA PRO A 242 2.34 17.02 -7.89
C PRO A 242 3.56 17.48 -7.09
N ARG A 243 3.49 18.65 -6.44
CA ARG A 243 4.58 19.15 -5.59
C ARG A 243 4.81 18.26 -4.37
N SER A 244 3.73 17.80 -3.73
CA SER A 244 3.85 16.94 -2.55
C SER A 244 4.47 15.59 -2.91
N ILE A 245 4.05 15.01 -4.04
CA ILE A 245 4.59 13.76 -4.57
C ILE A 245 6.08 13.88 -4.85
N ILE A 246 6.52 14.88 -5.64
CA ILE A 246 7.93 15.04 -5.99
C ILE A 246 8.79 15.19 -4.72
N THR A 247 8.37 16.10 -3.83
CA THR A 247 9.13 16.38 -2.60
C THR A 247 9.24 15.14 -1.71
N ALA A 248 8.11 14.45 -1.49
CA ALA A 248 8.05 13.27 -0.65
C ALA A 248 8.86 12.11 -1.26
N MET A 249 8.70 11.83 -2.55
CA MET A 249 9.42 10.74 -3.22
C MET A 249 10.92 10.97 -3.22
N CYS A 250 11.40 12.18 -3.56
CA CYS A 250 12.82 12.49 -3.48
C CYS A 250 13.39 12.28 -2.07
N ALA A 251 12.67 12.74 -1.04
CA ALA A 251 13.07 12.54 0.35
C ALA A 251 13.16 11.06 0.72
N VAL A 252 12.14 10.26 0.37
CA VAL A 252 12.11 8.81 0.66
C VAL A 252 13.23 8.07 -0.06
N ILE A 253 13.54 8.40 -1.32
CA ILE A 253 14.62 7.76 -2.08
C ILE A 253 15.96 7.95 -1.36
N VAL A 254 16.29 9.20 -1.03
CA VAL A 254 17.53 9.52 -0.31
C VAL A 254 17.54 8.80 1.04
N PHE A 255 16.42 8.83 1.75
CA PHE A 255 16.30 8.21 3.06
C PHE A 255 16.52 6.69 3.03
N TYR A 256 15.88 5.97 2.10
CA TYR A 256 16.03 4.53 1.96
C TYR A 256 17.44 4.14 1.53
N LEU A 257 18.08 4.91 0.64
CA LEU A 257 19.48 4.68 0.30
C LEU A 257 20.38 4.84 1.53
N LEU A 258 20.19 5.90 2.32
CA LEU A 258 20.96 6.13 3.55
C LEU A 258 20.76 5.03 4.60
N VAL A 259 19.53 4.50 4.75
CA VAL A 259 19.27 3.37 5.64
C VAL A 259 19.99 2.10 5.17
N ASN A 260 19.93 1.77 3.88
CA ASN A 260 20.64 0.61 3.34
C ASN A 260 22.17 0.76 3.48
N ILE A 261 22.70 1.95 3.20
CA ILE A 261 24.11 2.28 3.41
C ILE A 261 24.47 2.11 4.89
N SER A 262 23.64 2.59 5.82
CA SER A 262 23.86 2.41 7.26
C SER A 262 23.96 0.93 7.64
N TYR A 263 23.03 0.07 7.18
CA TYR A 263 23.13 -1.36 7.41
C TYR A 263 24.43 -1.96 6.86
N LEU A 264 24.83 -1.57 5.65
CA LEU A 264 26.05 -2.06 5.00
C LEU A 264 27.35 -1.52 5.62
N THR A 265 27.31 -0.45 6.40
CA THR A 265 28.50 0.05 7.15
C THR A 265 28.79 -0.74 8.42
N VAL A 266 27.78 -1.46 8.94
CA VAL A 266 27.85 -2.18 10.23
C VAL A 266 27.76 -3.69 10.05
N LEU A 267 26.96 -4.15 9.08
CA LEU A 267 26.68 -5.55 8.81
C LEU A 267 27.28 -5.96 7.46
N THR A 268 27.73 -7.21 7.37
CA THR A 268 28.12 -7.81 6.09
C THR A 268 26.89 -8.18 5.27
N PRO A 269 27.01 -8.28 3.92
CA PRO A 269 25.90 -8.69 3.07
C PRO A 269 25.25 -10.02 3.48
N LYS A 270 26.07 -10.98 3.95
CA LYS A 270 25.58 -12.29 4.40
C LYS A 270 24.74 -12.20 5.67
N GLU A 271 25.11 -11.32 6.60
CA GLU A 271 24.37 -11.10 7.84
C GLU A 271 23.04 -10.40 7.61
N ILE A 272 22.99 -9.48 6.66
CA ILE A 272 21.73 -8.82 6.26
C ILE A 272 20.75 -9.84 5.67
N VAL A 273 21.25 -10.79 4.87
CA VAL A 273 20.41 -11.83 4.25
C VAL A 273 20.01 -12.93 5.24
N SER A 274 20.88 -13.28 6.20
CA SER A 274 20.56 -14.31 7.20
C SER A 274 19.71 -13.80 8.36
N SER A 275 19.64 -12.48 8.56
CA SER A 275 18.85 -11.89 9.63
C SER A 275 17.37 -11.80 9.26
N ALA A 276 16.52 -12.41 10.09
CA ALA A 276 15.06 -12.23 10.01
C ALA A 276 14.62 -10.80 10.36
N ALA A 277 15.44 -10.05 11.12
CA ALA A 277 15.15 -8.70 11.59
C ALA A 277 16.41 -7.83 11.50
N VAL A 278 16.73 -7.37 10.28
CA VAL A 278 17.98 -6.65 9.96
C VAL A 278 18.26 -5.48 10.89
N SER A 279 17.23 -4.69 11.23
CA SER A 279 17.40 -3.53 12.11
C SER A 279 17.71 -3.91 13.56
N VAL A 280 17.25 -5.07 14.04
CA VAL A 280 17.61 -5.58 15.38
C VAL A 280 19.07 -6.01 15.40
N THR A 281 19.50 -6.77 14.39
CA THR A 281 20.92 -7.19 14.27
C THR A 281 21.85 -5.99 14.13
N TRP A 282 21.42 -4.96 13.41
CA TRP A 282 22.15 -3.69 13.31
C TRP A 282 22.25 -3.00 14.68
N ALA A 283 21.16 -2.97 15.44
CA ALA A 283 21.11 -2.33 16.77
C ALA A 283 22.03 -3.04 17.77
N ASP A 284 22.03 -4.38 17.76
CA ASP A 284 22.88 -5.21 18.61
C ASP A 284 24.37 -4.95 18.36
N ARG A 285 24.75 -4.58 17.14
CA ARG A 285 26.15 -4.24 16.81
C ARG A 285 26.53 -2.80 17.11
N THR A 286 25.60 -1.89 16.94
CA THR A 286 25.89 -0.45 16.97
C THR A 286 25.74 0.11 18.38
N ILE A 287 24.63 -0.21 19.04
CA ILE A 287 24.29 0.34 20.37
C ILE A 287 23.65 -0.75 21.25
N PRO A 288 24.44 -1.74 21.71
CA PRO A 288 23.92 -2.89 22.46
C PRO A 288 23.08 -2.49 23.69
N SER A 289 23.42 -1.39 24.36
CA SER A 289 22.74 -0.89 25.57
C SER A 289 21.29 -0.47 25.34
N VAL A 290 20.92 -0.10 24.11
CA VAL A 290 19.56 0.35 23.76
C VAL A 290 18.96 -0.44 22.60
N ALA A 291 19.55 -1.60 22.28
CA ALA A 291 19.13 -2.42 21.15
C ALA A 291 17.64 -2.83 21.23
N TRP A 292 17.09 -2.97 22.44
CA TRP A 292 15.68 -3.29 22.70
C TRP A 292 14.70 -2.21 22.20
N ILE A 293 15.13 -0.97 22.01
CA ILE A 293 14.27 0.13 21.52
C ILE A 293 13.90 -0.07 20.05
N ILE A 294 14.81 -0.63 19.25
CA ILE A 294 14.62 -0.81 17.81
C ILE A 294 13.47 -1.78 17.47
N PRO A 295 13.42 -3.03 17.96
CA PRO A 295 12.30 -3.93 17.66
C PRO A 295 10.95 -3.36 18.12
N VAL A 296 10.91 -2.67 19.27
CA VAL A 296 9.70 -1.99 19.75
C VAL A 296 9.28 -0.87 18.78
N SER A 297 10.22 -0.03 18.36
CA SER A 297 9.94 1.07 17.43
C SER A 297 9.49 0.57 16.05
N VAL A 298 10.07 -0.54 15.57
CA VAL A 298 9.68 -1.19 14.32
C VAL A 298 8.29 -1.81 14.44
N ALA A 299 8.02 -2.57 15.50
CA ALA A 299 6.71 -3.15 15.75
C ALA A 299 5.61 -2.08 15.81
N VAL A 300 5.89 -0.97 16.51
CA VAL A 300 5.01 0.20 16.59
C VAL A 300 4.78 0.83 15.21
N SER A 301 5.84 0.95 14.39
CA SER A 301 5.74 1.44 13.01
C SER A 301 4.83 0.56 12.15
N ILE A 302 5.01 -0.76 12.22
CA ILE A 302 4.21 -1.72 11.45
C ILE A 302 2.75 -1.69 11.90
N PHE A 303 2.49 -1.58 13.21
CA PHE A 303 1.13 -1.43 13.75
C PHE A 303 0.44 -0.18 13.20
N GLY A 304 1.15 0.96 13.13
CA GLY A 304 0.64 2.17 12.49
C GLY A 304 0.34 1.97 10.99
N SER A 305 1.22 1.30 10.26
CA SER A 305 0.96 0.98 8.84
C SER A 305 -0.26 0.06 8.64
N LEU A 306 -0.45 -0.95 9.49
CA LEU A 306 -1.63 -1.82 9.49
C LEU A 306 -2.92 -1.02 9.68
N ASN A 307 -2.91 -0.15 10.69
CA ASN A 307 -4.03 0.71 11.04
C ASN A 307 -4.39 1.69 9.90
N GLY A 308 -3.39 2.38 9.34
CA GLY A 308 -3.61 3.29 8.21
C GLY A 308 -4.11 2.59 6.94
N GLY A 309 -3.59 1.40 6.64
CA GLY A 309 -4.07 0.63 5.49
C GLY A 309 -5.52 0.17 5.64
N MET A 310 -5.91 -0.22 6.85
CA MET A 310 -7.28 -0.62 7.17
C MET A 310 -8.26 0.55 7.01
N PHE A 311 -7.88 1.76 7.44
CA PHE A 311 -8.67 2.98 7.22
C PHE A 311 -8.94 3.29 5.74
N MET A 312 -7.95 3.11 4.88
CA MET A 312 -8.07 3.35 3.43
C MET A 312 -9.09 2.42 2.76
N LEU A 313 -9.20 1.18 3.24
CA LEU A 313 -10.12 0.20 2.65
C LEU A 313 -11.59 0.62 2.80
N GLY A 314 -11.94 1.21 3.94
CA GLY A 314 -13.30 1.71 4.18
C GLY A 314 -13.76 2.70 3.12
N ARG A 315 -12.88 3.62 2.69
CA ARG A 315 -13.18 4.64 1.66
C ARG A 315 -13.36 4.05 0.27
N LEU A 316 -12.50 3.09 -0.11
CA LEU A 316 -12.63 2.45 -1.41
C LEU A 316 -13.89 1.58 -1.50
N ASN A 317 -14.20 0.86 -0.43
CA ASN A 317 -15.41 0.03 -0.35
C ASN A 317 -16.67 0.90 -0.46
N TYR A 318 -16.65 2.06 0.18
CA TYR A 318 -17.70 3.07 0.03
C TYR A 318 -17.87 3.52 -1.43
N ALA A 319 -16.78 3.92 -2.10
CA ALA A 319 -16.80 4.35 -3.50
C ALA A 319 -17.29 3.24 -4.46
N GLY A 320 -16.87 1.99 -4.25
CA GLY A 320 -17.28 0.85 -5.05
C GLY A 320 -18.77 0.50 -4.90
N SER A 321 -19.30 0.63 -3.69
CA SER A 321 -20.72 0.36 -3.42
C SER A 321 -21.64 1.47 -3.94
N LYS A 322 -21.22 2.73 -3.91
CA LYS A 322 -21.99 3.86 -4.48
C LYS A 322 -22.29 3.64 -5.97
N GLU A 323 -21.38 3.00 -6.67
CA GLU A 323 -21.51 2.68 -8.10
C GLU A 323 -22.25 1.36 -8.38
N GLY A 324 -22.80 0.70 -7.35
CA GLY A 324 -23.53 -0.57 -7.48
C GLY A 324 -22.64 -1.77 -7.83
N HIS A 325 -21.32 -1.64 -7.70
CA HIS A 325 -20.37 -2.73 -8.01
C HIS A 325 -20.07 -3.62 -6.79
N LEU A 326 -20.43 -3.20 -5.57
CA LEU A 326 -20.30 -4.00 -4.36
C LEU A 326 -21.66 -4.16 -3.67
N PRO A 327 -21.89 -5.26 -2.94
CA PRO A 327 -23.06 -5.41 -2.09
C PRO A 327 -23.19 -4.21 -1.13
N ALA A 328 -24.41 -3.66 -1.01
CA ALA A 328 -24.68 -2.46 -0.23
C ALA A 328 -24.19 -2.56 1.22
N ILE A 329 -24.22 -3.77 1.81
CA ILE A 329 -23.77 -4.00 3.19
C ILE A 329 -22.30 -3.61 3.43
N ILE A 330 -21.44 -3.74 2.41
CA ILE A 330 -20.00 -3.49 2.55
C ILE A 330 -19.71 -1.99 2.72
N SER A 331 -20.63 -1.11 2.31
CA SER A 331 -20.49 0.34 2.48
C SER A 331 -21.27 0.93 3.65
N MET A 332 -22.03 0.11 4.37
CA MET A 332 -22.80 0.57 5.53
C MET A 332 -21.88 0.97 6.69
N LEU A 333 -22.31 1.98 7.43
CA LEU A 333 -21.61 2.51 8.60
C LEU A 333 -22.30 2.07 9.88
N HIS A 334 -21.52 1.80 10.91
CA HIS A 334 -22.03 1.55 12.26
C HIS A 334 -22.69 2.81 12.81
N VAL A 335 -23.89 2.69 13.39
CA VAL A 335 -24.71 3.84 13.82
C VAL A 335 -24.02 4.67 14.90
N HIS A 336 -23.46 4.03 15.95
CA HIS A 336 -22.78 4.74 17.04
C HIS A 336 -21.37 5.23 16.73
N TYR A 337 -20.58 4.44 16.00
CA TYR A 337 -19.15 4.72 15.79
C TYR A 337 -18.83 5.40 14.47
N LEU A 338 -19.79 5.42 13.52
CA LEU A 338 -19.62 5.97 12.16
C LEU A 338 -18.44 5.34 11.39
N THR A 339 -18.17 4.06 11.66
CA THR A 339 -17.10 3.27 11.04
C THR A 339 -17.67 2.25 10.07
N PRO A 340 -16.96 1.90 8.97
CA PRO A 340 -17.42 0.92 7.98
C PRO A 340 -17.21 -0.53 8.47
N ALA A 341 -17.85 -0.90 9.58
CA ALA A 341 -17.60 -2.18 10.28
C ALA A 341 -17.69 -3.44 9.39
N PRO A 342 -18.68 -3.61 8.49
CA PRO A 342 -18.79 -4.83 7.67
C PRO A 342 -17.58 -5.02 6.73
N ALA A 343 -17.14 -3.95 6.08
CA ALA A 343 -15.94 -3.94 5.24
C ALA A 343 -14.69 -4.35 6.03
N MET A 344 -14.55 -3.81 7.24
CA MET A 344 -13.40 -4.06 8.11
C MET A 344 -13.38 -5.51 8.59
N ILE A 345 -14.53 -6.05 8.98
CA ILE A 345 -14.67 -7.46 9.40
C ILE A 345 -14.30 -8.40 8.26
N ILE A 346 -14.85 -8.19 7.05
CA ILE A 346 -14.54 -9.03 5.88
C ILE A 346 -13.03 -9.00 5.59
N SER A 347 -12.42 -7.82 5.57
CA SER A 347 -10.98 -7.70 5.32
C SER A 347 -10.13 -8.36 6.39
N THR A 348 -10.55 -8.27 7.65
CA THR A 348 -9.86 -8.89 8.79
C THR A 348 -9.90 -10.41 8.64
N ILE A 349 -11.07 -10.98 8.33
CA ILE A 349 -11.25 -12.42 8.10
C ILE A 349 -10.37 -12.90 6.95
N ILE A 350 -10.40 -12.22 5.79
CA ILE A 350 -9.60 -12.62 4.62
C ILE A 350 -8.10 -12.51 4.94
N ALA A 351 -7.65 -11.44 5.61
CA ALA A 351 -6.26 -11.28 5.99
C ALA A 351 -5.81 -12.37 6.98
N SER A 352 -6.65 -12.78 7.93
CA SER A 352 -6.37 -13.89 8.84
C SER A 352 -6.28 -15.23 8.10
N ILE A 353 -7.15 -15.49 7.12
CA ILE A 353 -7.06 -16.69 6.28
C ILE A 353 -5.73 -16.72 5.51
N PHE A 354 -5.30 -15.57 4.99
CA PHE A 354 -4.04 -15.47 4.26
C PHE A 354 -2.84 -15.78 5.15
N VAL A 355 -2.88 -15.59 6.47
CA VAL A 355 -1.77 -15.96 7.38
C VAL A 355 -1.49 -17.47 7.34
N ILE A 356 -2.50 -18.32 7.16
CA ILE A 356 -2.39 -19.78 7.30
C ILE A 356 -1.40 -20.39 6.29
N PRO A 357 -1.56 -20.20 4.96
CA PRO A 357 -0.67 -20.81 3.97
C PRO A 357 0.60 -19.98 3.69
N SER A 358 0.74 -18.77 4.24
CA SER A 358 1.68 -17.79 3.68
C SER A 358 3.13 -18.00 4.08
N ASP A 359 3.98 -17.99 3.05
CA ASP A 359 5.38 -17.56 3.10
C ASP A 359 5.47 -16.08 2.70
N LEU A 360 6.25 -15.29 3.46
CA LEU A 360 6.26 -13.83 3.35
C LEU A 360 6.81 -13.35 1.99
N ILE A 361 7.88 -13.99 1.51
CA ILE A 361 8.53 -13.62 0.24
C ILE A 361 7.59 -13.94 -0.92
N SER A 362 7.00 -15.14 -0.90
CA SER A 362 6.02 -15.57 -1.90
C SER A 362 4.82 -14.62 -1.96
N LEU A 363 4.25 -14.28 -0.80
CA LEU A 363 3.11 -13.36 -0.71
C LEU A 363 3.45 -11.96 -1.24
N THR A 364 4.66 -11.47 -0.95
CA THR A 364 5.17 -10.18 -1.46
C THR A 364 5.35 -10.21 -2.98
N ASN A 365 5.83 -11.31 -3.54
CA ASN A 365 5.98 -11.47 -4.99
C ASN A 365 4.62 -11.46 -5.70
N TYR A 366 3.60 -12.14 -5.16
CA TYR A 366 2.25 -12.11 -5.75
C TYR A 366 1.59 -10.74 -5.62
N PHE A 367 1.77 -10.10 -4.46
CA PHE A 367 1.34 -8.73 -4.26
C PHE A 367 1.99 -7.79 -5.29
N GLY A 368 3.31 -7.91 -5.48
CA GLY A 368 4.07 -7.12 -6.45
C GLY A 368 3.57 -7.33 -7.89
N PHE A 369 3.39 -8.58 -8.29
CA PHE A 369 2.84 -8.96 -9.60
C PHE A 369 1.46 -8.32 -9.85
N SER A 370 0.49 -8.54 -8.97
CA SER A 370 -0.86 -8.02 -9.12
C SER A 370 -0.90 -6.51 -9.02
N SER A 371 -0.13 -5.91 -8.10
CA SER A 371 -0.09 -4.46 -7.93
C SER A 371 0.45 -3.76 -9.18
N TRP A 372 1.53 -4.26 -9.77
CA TRP A 372 2.11 -3.64 -10.97
C TRP A 372 1.26 -3.84 -12.22
N LEU A 373 0.50 -4.93 -12.31
CA LEU A 373 -0.51 -5.09 -13.36
C LEU A 373 -1.60 -4.01 -13.26
N LEU A 374 -2.11 -3.74 -12.06
CA LEU A 374 -3.12 -2.69 -11.85
C LEU A 374 -2.59 -1.27 -12.05
N VAL A 375 -1.33 -1.01 -11.65
CA VAL A 375 -0.65 0.27 -11.94
C VAL A 375 -0.50 0.46 -13.45
N GLY A 376 -0.12 -0.60 -14.18
CA GLY A 376 -0.06 -0.60 -15.64
C GLY A 376 -1.40 -0.26 -16.26
N LEU A 377 -2.49 -0.91 -15.81
CA LEU A 377 -3.85 -0.65 -16.27
C LEU A 377 -4.29 0.80 -16.04
N THR A 378 -3.92 1.38 -14.89
CA THR A 378 -4.20 2.78 -14.57
C THR A 378 -3.42 3.74 -15.50
N CYS A 379 -2.15 3.44 -15.77
CA CYS A 379 -1.34 4.23 -16.71
C CYS A 379 -1.82 4.10 -18.16
N VAL A 380 -2.27 2.91 -18.57
CA VAL A 380 -2.93 2.72 -19.87
C VAL A 380 -4.19 3.57 -19.94
N SER A 381 -4.98 3.66 -18.86
CA SER A 381 -6.16 4.53 -18.78
C SER A 381 -5.79 6.00 -19.01
N LEU A 382 -4.69 6.49 -18.43
CA LEU A 382 -4.15 7.84 -18.69
C LEU A 382 -3.85 8.04 -20.17
N VAL A 383 -3.12 7.10 -20.79
CA VAL A 383 -2.74 7.19 -22.20
C VAL A 383 -3.99 7.16 -23.10
N VAL A 384 -4.95 6.26 -22.85
CA VAL A 384 -6.20 6.20 -23.60
C VAL A 384 -6.98 7.51 -23.50
N LEU A 385 -7.09 8.10 -22.30
CA LEU A 385 -7.77 9.39 -22.11
C LEU A 385 -7.04 10.55 -22.79
N ARG A 386 -5.71 10.49 -22.92
CA ARG A 386 -4.93 11.47 -23.68
C ARG A 386 -5.28 11.50 -25.17
N TYR A 387 -5.54 10.35 -25.77
CA TYR A 387 -5.91 10.24 -27.18
C TYR A 387 -7.41 10.40 -27.43
N ARG A 388 -8.25 9.85 -26.56
CA ARG A 388 -9.72 9.88 -26.71
C ARG A 388 -10.30 11.26 -26.41
N GLU A 389 -9.77 11.96 -25.41
CA GLU A 389 -10.29 13.25 -24.95
C GLU A 389 -9.17 14.31 -24.90
N PRO A 390 -8.58 14.70 -26.05
CA PRO A 390 -7.40 15.56 -26.07
C PRO A 390 -7.67 16.94 -25.46
N ASN A 391 -8.88 17.47 -25.64
CA ASN A 391 -9.30 18.81 -25.21
C ASN A 391 -9.69 18.90 -23.73
N LEU A 392 -9.68 17.79 -23.00
CA LEU A 392 -9.98 17.80 -21.57
C LEU A 392 -8.96 18.67 -20.82
N GLU A 393 -9.45 19.58 -19.97
CA GLU A 393 -8.61 20.41 -19.12
C GLU A 393 -7.82 19.54 -18.13
N ARG A 394 -6.50 19.64 -18.20
CA ARG A 394 -5.58 18.87 -17.34
C ARG A 394 -4.67 19.83 -16.59
N PRO A 395 -5.00 20.17 -15.33
CA PRO A 395 -4.25 21.15 -14.56
C PRO A 395 -2.78 20.77 -14.34
N TYR A 396 -2.49 19.47 -14.26
CA TYR A 396 -1.14 18.92 -14.31
C TYR A 396 -1.04 17.92 -15.46
N LYS A 397 0.08 17.97 -16.19
CA LYS A 397 0.34 17.15 -17.38
C LYS A 397 1.71 16.49 -17.24
N VAL A 398 1.73 15.17 -17.08
CA VAL A 398 2.95 14.38 -17.06
C VAL A 398 3.51 14.28 -18.48
N PHE A 399 4.84 14.19 -18.58
CA PHE A 399 5.50 13.95 -19.86
C PHE A 399 5.17 12.54 -20.35
N LEU A 400 4.58 12.42 -21.54
CA LEU A 400 4.01 11.16 -22.03
C LEU A 400 5.00 9.97 -22.09
N PRO A 401 6.30 10.17 -22.43
CA PRO A 401 7.30 9.11 -22.32
C PRO A 401 7.46 8.52 -20.90
N ILE A 402 7.19 9.29 -19.85
CA ILE A 402 7.18 8.77 -18.47
C ILE A 402 6.05 7.74 -18.31
N ALA A 403 4.84 8.05 -18.81
CA ALA A 403 3.71 7.12 -18.76
C ALA A 403 3.99 5.85 -19.55
N PHE A 404 4.56 5.96 -20.75
CA PHE A 404 4.99 4.79 -21.53
C PHE A 404 6.09 3.99 -20.83
N GLY A 405 7.04 4.66 -20.18
CA GLY A 405 8.07 4.01 -19.37
C GLY A 405 7.49 3.19 -18.22
N VAL A 406 6.52 3.75 -17.49
CA VAL A 406 5.83 3.04 -16.39
C VAL A 406 5.04 1.83 -16.93
N ILE A 407 4.37 1.97 -18.08
CA ILE A 407 3.68 0.84 -18.73
C ILE A 407 4.69 -0.24 -19.14
N ALA A 408 5.82 0.13 -19.74
CA ALA A 408 6.86 -0.80 -20.14
C ALA A 408 7.45 -1.56 -18.93
N VAL A 409 7.70 -0.85 -17.82
CA VAL A 409 8.15 -1.48 -16.57
C VAL A 409 7.08 -2.40 -15.99
N SER A 410 5.81 -2.00 -16.00
CA SER A 410 4.69 -2.86 -15.57
C SER A 410 4.65 -4.15 -16.39
N ILE A 411 4.75 -4.06 -17.72
CA ILE A 411 4.79 -5.22 -18.62
C ILE A 411 6.00 -6.10 -18.30
N PHE A 412 7.19 -5.51 -18.14
CA PHE A 412 8.39 -6.25 -17.77
C PHE A 412 8.22 -7.00 -16.45
N LEU A 413 7.73 -6.33 -15.41
CA LEU A 413 7.52 -6.92 -14.10
C LEU A 413 6.46 -8.02 -14.13
N VAL A 414 5.46 -7.97 -15.01
CA VAL A 414 4.46 -9.03 -15.14
C VAL A 414 5.00 -10.21 -15.96
N LEU A 415 5.70 -9.95 -17.07
CA LEU A 415 6.13 -11.00 -18.01
C LEU A 415 7.42 -11.70 -17.60
N ALA A 416 8.39 -10.99 -17.02
CA ALA A 416 9.70 -11.58 -16.70
C ALA A 416 9.60 -12.80 -15.76
N PRO A 417 8.80 -12.78 -14.68
CA PRO A 417 8.65 -13.96 -13.81
C PRO A 417 7.94 -15.12 -14.51
N ILE A 418 6.95 -14.85 -15.38
CA ILE A 418 6.22 -15.88 -16.12
C ILE A 418 7.16 -16.60 -17.09
N ILE A 419 8.03 -15.87 -17.78
CA ILE A 419 8.91 -16.43 -18.81
C ILE A 419 10.09 -17.17 -18.19
N GLN A 420 10.72 -16.61 -17.16
CA GLN A 420 12.00 -17.10 -16.66
C GLN A 420 11.90 -18.01 -15.44
N SER A 421 10.81 -17.92 -14.69
CA SER A 421 10.57 -18.76 -13.51
C SER A 421 9.08 -19.10 -13.42
N PRO A 422 8.53 -19.82 -14.42
CA PRO A 422 7.10 -20.11 -14.52
C PRO A 422 6.64 -20.90 -13.29
N LYS A 423 6.09 -20.18 -12.31
CA LYS A 423 5.40 -20.76 -11.17
C LYS A 423 3.91 -20.76 -11.47
N VAL A 424 3.26 -21.90 -11.23
CA VAL A 424 1.80 -22.07 -11.42
C VAL A 424 1.00 -21.04 -10.62
N GLN A 425 1.58 -20.52 -9.54
CA GLN A 425 0.96 -19.50 -8.69
C GLN A 425 0.67 -18.17 -9.42
N TYR A 426 1.48 -17.75 -10.39
CA TYR A 426 1.17 -16.55 -11.20
C TYR A 426 -0.04 -16.77 -12.12
N LEU A 427 -0.21 -18.00 -12.62
CA LEU A 427 -1.42 -18.38 -13.34
C LEU A 427 -2.64 -18.34 -12.43
N TYR A 428 -2.53 -18.82 -11.19
CA TYR A 428 -3.62 -18.70 -10.21
C TYR A 428 -3.97 -17.25 -9.90
N ALA A 429 -2.99 -16.36 -9.79
CA ALA A 429 -3.24 -14.93 -9.60
C ALA A 429 -4.01 -14.34 -10.80
N LEU A 430 -3.61 -14.64 -12.04
CA LEU A 430 -4.34 -14.21 -13.24
C LEU A 430 -5.77 -14.76 -13.27
N LEU A 431 -5.93 -16.07 -13.03
CA LEU A 431 -7.25 -16.72 -12.98
C LEU A 431 -8.14 -16.09 -11.90
N PHE A 432 -7.58 -15.75 -10.75
CA PHE A 432 -8.30 -15.05 -9.68
C PHE A 432 -8.71 -13.63 -10.07
N MET A 433 -7.87 -12.89 -10.80
CA MET A 433 -8.25 -11.56 -11.30
C MET A 433 -9.38 -11.66 -12.34
N PHE A 434 -9.32 -12.63 -13.24
CA PHE A 434 -10.35 -12.87 -14.25
C PHE A 434 -11.63 -13.52 -13.69
N SER A 435 -11.56 -14.23 -12.56
CA SER A 435 -12.75 -14.80 -11.90
C SER A 435 -13.72 -13.71 -11.44
N SER A 436 -13.24 -12.48 -11.27
CA SER A 436 -14.11 -11.31 -11.04
C SER A 436 -15.15 -11.12 -12.16
N ILE A 437 -14.87 -11.54 -13.40
CA ILE A 437 -15.82 -11.47 -14.51
C ILE A 437 -17.03 -12.39 -14.27
N LEU A 438 -16.81 -13.56 -13.64
CA LEU A 438 -17.87 -14.49 -13.27
C LEU A 438 -18.81 -13.90 -12.21
N VAL A 439 -18.33 -12.95 -11.42
CA VAL A 439 -19.14 -12.21 -10.45
C VAL A 439 -19.77 -10.97 -11.11
N TYR A 440 -19.01 -10.26 -11.95
CA TYR A 440 -19.48 -9.04 -12.62
C TYR A 440 -20.69 -9.30 -13.52
N ILE A 441 -20.64 -10.34 -14.36
CA ILE A 441 -21.69 -10.60 -15.35
C ILE A 441 -23.05 -10.84 -14.68
N PRO A 442 -23.21 -11.78 -13.73
CA PRO A 442 -24.51 -12.00 -13.08
C PRO A 442 -24.96 -10.83 -12.21
N PHE A 443 -24.08 -10.31 -11.35
CA PHE A 443 -24.50 -9.39 -10.29
C PHE A 443 -24.53 -7.93 -10.70
N VAL A 444 -23.61 -7.49 -11.58
CA VAL A 444 -23.50 -6.07 -11.98
C VAL A 444 -24.15 -5.85 -13.34
N HIS A 445 -23.86 -6.70 -14.33
CA HIS A 445 -24.42 -6.53 -15.67
C HIS A 445 -25.88 -6.98 -15.77
N PHE A 446 -26.20 -8.19 -15.30
CA PHE A 446 -27.58 -8.71 -15.30
C PHE A 446 -28.40 -8.31 -14.08
N LYS A 447 -27.79 -7.64 -13.08
CA LYS A 447 -28.44 -7.26 -11.81
C LYS A 447 -29.22 -8.41 -11.17
N LEU A 448 -28.65 -9.61 -11.22
CA LEU A 448 -29.28 -10.81 -10.69
C LEU A 448 -29.47 -10.67 -9.18
N HIS A 449 -30.73 -10.60 -8.77
CA HIS A 449 -31.08 -10.52 -7.36
C HIS A 449 -31.20 -11.93 -6.78
N ILE A 450 -30.38 -12.27 -5.79
CA ILE A 450 -30.51 -13.55 -5.10
C ILE A 450 -31.69 -13.45 -4.13
N PRO A 451 -32.76 -14.27 -4.29
CA PRO A 451 -33.81 -14.34 -3.28
C PRO A 451 -33.19 -14.71 -1.93
N TYR A 452 -33.67 -14.12 -0.84
CA TYR A 452 -33.12 -14.19 0.53
C TYR A 452 -31.91 -13.30 0.85
N PHE A 453 -31.22 -12.71 -0.13
CA PHE A 453 -30.06 -11.85 0.15
C PHE A 453 -30.44 -10.59 0.95
N ASP A 454 -31.64 -10.05 0.72
CA ASP A 454 -32.17 -8.92 1.50
C ASP A 454 -32.45 -9.31 2.96
N LYS A 455 -32.91 -10.54 3.21
CA LYS A 455 -33.13 -11.03 4.59
C LYS A 455 -31.80 -11.20 5.32
N ILE A 456 -30.78 -11.73 4.63
CA ILE A 456 -29.42 -11.85 5.20
C ILE A 456 -28.85 -10.46 5.47
N THR A 457 -28.99 -9.53 4.52
CA THR A 457 -28.53 -8.15 4.66
C THR A 457 -29.21 -7.47 5.85
N CYS A 458 -30.53 -7.62 5.99
CA CYS A 458 -31.30 -7.09 7.12
C CYS A 458 -30.86 -7.73 8.46
N HIS A 459 -30.64 -9.04 8.50
CA HIS A 459 -30.15 -9.70 9.72
C HIS A 459 -28.76 -9.20 10.10
N LEU A 460 -27.85 -9.04 9.14
CA LEU A 460 -26.52 -8.51 9.38
C LEU A 460 -26.53 -7.02 9.74
N GLN A 461 -27.46 -6.23 9.19
CA GLN A 461 -27.68 -4.83 9.58
C GLN A 461 -28.06 -4.73 11.06
N LEU A 462 -29.00 -5.55 11.50
CA LEU A 462 -29.44 -5.61 12.90
C LEU A 462 -28.32 -6.14 13.82
N LEU A 463 -27.60 -7.18 13.39
CA LEU A 463 -26.52 -7.79 14.17
C LEU A 463 -25.33 -6.84 14.38
N LEU A 464 -24.97 -6.07 13.34
CA LEU A 464 -23.81 -5.18 13.34
C LEU A 464 -24.17 -3.72 13.69
N GLU A 465 -25.46 -3.42 13.89
CA GLU A 465 -25.98 -2.06 14.09
C GLU A 465 -25.49 -1.09 13.01
N VAL A 466 -25.62 -1.48 11.74
CA VAL A 466 -25.14 -0.70 10.59
C VAL A 466 -26.30 -0.16 9.75
N SER A 467 -26.11 1.07 9.26
CA SER A 467 -27.05 1.78 8.39
C SER A 467 -26.39 2.17 7.07
N PRO A 468 -27.13 2.16 5.94
CA PRO A 468 -26.70 2.88 4.74
C PRO A 468 -26.51 4.37 5.04
N THR A 469 -25.63 5.04 4.30
CA THR A 469 -25.43 6.49 4.40
C THR A 469 -26.53 7.25 3.67
N ASP A 470 -26.94 8.40 4.19
CA ASP A 470 -28.05 9.24 3.68
C ASP A 470 -27.94 9.61 2.18
N ILE A 471 -26.74 9.57 1.60
CA ILE A 471 -26.49 9.81 0.16
C ILE A 471 -27.13 8.74 -0.75
N PHE A 472 -27.51 7.56 -0.22
CA PHE A 472 -28.18 6.52 -1.01
C PHE A 472 -29.67 6.79 -1.26
N GLU A 473 -30.28 7.77 -0.58
CA GLU A 473 -31.68 8.12 -0.85
C GLU A 473 -31.84 8.90 -2.16
N ASP A 474 -30.91 9.81 -2.47
CA ASP A 474 -30.98 10.64 -3.69
C ASP A 474 -30.74 9.86 -5.01
N SER A 475 -30.02 8.73 -4.97
CA SER A 475 -29.71 7.97 -6.21
C SER A 475 -30.83 7.03 -6.65
N LYS A 476 -31.91 6.91 -5.88
CA LYS A 476 -33.10 6.12 -6.24
C LYS A 476 -34.22 6.98 -6.85
N THR A 477 -34.03 8.29 -6.91
CA THR A 477 -35.06 9.26 -7.37
C THR A 477 -34.85 9.80 -8.79
N ASP A 478 -33.84 9.34 -9.53
CA ASP A 478 -33.61 9.72 -10.94
C ASP A 478 -33.76 8.55 -11.93
#